data_AF-A0AA37HJL2-F1
#
_entry.id   AF-A0AA37HJL2-F1
#
_cell.length_a   1.000
_cell.length_b   1.000
_cell.length_c   1.000
_cell.angle_alpha   90.00
_cell.angle_beta   90.00
_cell.angle_gamma   90.00
#
_symmetry.space_group_name_H-M   'P 1'
#
loop_
_entity.id
_entity.type
_entity.pdbx_description
1 polymer ?
#
loop_
_entity_poly.entity_id
_entity_poly.type
_entity_poly.pdbx_seq_one_letter_code
_entity_poly.pdbx_strand_id
1 'polypeptide(L)'
;MTQGWRWVSSDLATREPVWERAPDTPFVAAWKERAGDAYVHDDHLERACEVGFYSGTRSGAMLGLRWKRDRIDGWIDFNGVTLFRAGPEAPPSRKRQPPCRIHDRLLPRLLEWRKADMALDLRDAEGKPMPVTHVIHERGVPLGRIDGAFGRAAWLAGLDRREIDGSWRVGNEDPNDDLGMPTPHILRHTRATLMLRAGVPPHEVGEYLGMTVKMVLEVYGHTHAEYQKRAAAA
;
A
#
# COMPACT_ATOMS: atom_id res chain seq x y z
N MET A 1 -12.65 -7.48 -0.16
CA MET A 1 -13.63 -7.31 -1.27
C MET A 1 -13.36 -5.95 -1.87
N THR A 2 -13.02 -5.85 -3.16
CA THR A 2 -12.88 -4.54 -3.80
C THR A 2 -13.71 -4.53 -5.08
N GLN A 3 -14.85 -3.85 -4.96
CA GLN A 3 -15.38 -3.10 -6.08
C GLN A 3 -14.60 -1.81 -6.13
N GLY A 4 -14.04 -1.55 -7.30
CA GLY A 4 -13.22 -0.39 -7.54
C GLY A 4 -13.43 0.04 -8.97
N TRP A 5 -12.44 0.77 -9.47
CA TRP A 5 -12.39 1.13 -10.86
C TRP A 5 -11.62 0.06 -11.64
N ARG A 6 -12.07 -0.23 -12.85
CA ARG A 6 -11.31 -1.01 -13.82
C ARG A 6 -10.74 -0.06 -14.87
N TRP A 7 -9.52 -0.32 -15.28
CA TRP A 7 -8.93 0.37 -16.42
C TRP A 7 -9.59 -0.16 -17.69
N VAL A 8 -9.96 0.73 -18.60
CA VAL A 8 -10.63 0.38 -19.86
C VAL A 8 -9.76 0.73 -21.06
N SER A 9 -9.17 1.92 -21.02
CA SER A 9 -8.26 2.41 -22.04
C SER A 9 -7.41 3.53 -21.45
N SER A 10 -6.43 4.01 -22.20
CA SER A 10 -5.77 5.28 -21.92
C SER A 10 -6.04 6.22 -23.09
N ASP A 11 -6.31 7.48 -22.78
CA ASP A 11 -6.43 8.52 -23.80
C ASP A 11 -5.08 8.65 -24.53
N LEU A 12 -5.10 8.57 -25.86
CA LEU A 12 -3.86 8.48 -26.65
C LEU A 12 -3.06 9.78 -26.65
N ALA A 13 -3.71 10.93 -26.45
CA ALA A 13 -3.07 12.24 -26.48
C ALA A 13 -2.43 12.61 -25.13
N THR A 14 -3.15 12.36 -24.05
CA THR A 14 -2.76 12.74 -22.68
C THR A 14 -2.07 11.60 -21.93
N ARG A 15 -2.25 10.36 -22.38
CA ARG A 15 -1.90 9.12 -21.67
C ARG A 15 -2.62 8.96 -20.34
N GLU A 16 -3.68 9.72 -20.10
CA GLU A 16 -4.48 9.59 -18.90
C GLU A 16 -5.32 8.31 -18.97
N PRO A 17 -5.36 7.52 -17.89
CA PRO A 17 -6.17 6.31 -17.85
C PRO A 17 -7.67 6.64 -17.77
N VAL A 18 -8.46 5.99 -18.62
CA VAL A 18 -9.91 5.95 -18.55
C VAL A 18 -10.33 4.83 -17.62
N TRP A 19 -11.05 5.21 -16.57
CA TRP A 19 -11.51 4.31 -15.53
C TRP A 19 -13.03 4.18 -15.58
N GLU A 20 -13.54 2.95 -15.48
CA GLU A 20 -14.96 2.66 -15.29
C GLU A 20 -15.18 1.96 -13.95
N ARG A 21 -16.37 2.11 -13.37
CA ARG A 21 -16.73 1.31 -12.20
C ARG A 21 -16.73 -0.17 -12.60
N ALA A 22 -15.90 -0.97 -11.92
CA ALA A 22 -15.88 -2.41 -12.13
C ALA A 22 -17.24 -2.99 -11.71
N PRO A 23 -17.83 -3.88 -12.52
CA PRO A 23 -19.10 -4.51 -12.15
C PRO A 23 -18.93 -5.34 -10.89
N ASP A 24 -19.99 -5.36 -10.09
CA ASP A 24 -20.10 -6.18 -8.90
C ASP A 24 -19.91 -7.65 -9.30
N THR A 25 -19.06 -8.40 -8.58
CA THR A 25 -19.10 -9.85 -8.76
C THR A 25 -20.42 -10.39 -8.26
N PRO A 26 -20.88 -11.57 -8.72
CA PRO A 26 -22.09 -12.20 -8.18
C PRO A 26 -22.07 -12.30 -6.65
N PHE A 27 -20.89 -12.58 -6.08
CA PHE A 27 -20.69 -12.60 -4.63
C PHE A 27 -20.94 -11.22 -3.99
N VAL A 28 -20.34 -10.14 -4.51
CA VAL A 28 -20.50 -8.81 -3.90
C VAL A 28 -21.91 -8.25 -4.14
N ALA A 29 -22.51 -8.52 -5.30
CA ALA A 29 -23.90 -8.16 -5.57
C ALA A 29 -24.86 -8.82 -4.56
N ALA A 30 -24.75 -10.14 -4.37
CA ALA A 30 -25.56 -10.88 -3.40
C ALA A 30 -25.28 -10.49 -1.94
N TRP A 31 -24.06 -9.99 -1.65
CA TRP A 31 -23.72 -9.47 -0.33
C TRP A 31 -24.32 -8.08 -0.08
N LYS A 32 -24.23 -7.16 -1.06
CA LYS A 32 -24.89 -5.86 -1.00
C LYS A 32 -26.40 -5.99 -0.83
N GLU A 33 -27.01 -6.87 -1.61
CA GLU A 33 -28.46 -7.16 -1.51
C GLU A 33 -28.83 -7.62 -0.10
N ARG A 34 -28.05 -8.52 0.50
CA ARG A 34 -28.25 -8.97 1.88
C ARG A 34 -28.02 -7.88 2.93
N ALA A 35 -27.04 -7.00 2.70
CA ALA A 35 -26.71 -5.94 3.64
C ALA A 35 -27.70 -4.76 3.58
N GLY A 36 -28.32 -4.51 2.42
CA GLY A 36 -29.25 -3.40 2.21
C GLY A 36 -28.63 -2.06 2.63
N ASP A 37 -29.37 -1.28 3.42
CA ASP A 37 -28.93 0.03 3.93
C ASP A 37 -27.78 -0.07 4.96
N ALA A 38 -27.51 -1.27 5.50
CA ALA A 38 -26.36 -1.50 6.38
C ALA A 38 -25.05 -1.72 5.60
N TYR A 39 -25.09 -1.69 4.27
CA TYR A 39 -23.89 -1.79 3.45
C TYR A 39 -22.98 -0.57 3.64
N VAL A 40 -21.77 -0.80 4.14
CA VAL A 40 -20.72 0.22 4.26
C VAL A 40 -19.55 -0.17 3.36
N HIS A 41 -19.16 0.74 2.48
CA HIS A 41 -17.93 0.59 1.69
C HIS A 41 -16.72 0.66 2.62
N ASP A 42 -15.87 -0.36 2.53
CA ASP A 42 -14.64 -0.43 3.32
C ASP A 42 -13.44 0.06 2.51
N ASP A 43 -12.63 0.92 3.10
CA ASP A 43 -11.49 1.60 2.48
C ASP A 43 -10.14 0.90 2.79
N HIS A 44 -10.13 -0.29 3.41
CA HIS A 44 -8.92 -1.03 3.78
C HIS A 44 -7.89 -1.15 2.66
N LEU A 45 -8.31 -1.42 1.41
CA LEU A 45 -7.36 -1.55 0.31
C LEU A 45 -6.75 -0.20 -0.08
N GLU A 46 -7.55 0.87 -0.10
CA GLU A 46 -7.07 2.22 -0.36
C GLU A 46 -6.06 2.64 0.71
N ARG A 47 -6.42 2.46 1.99
CA ARG A 47 -5.53 2.71 3.11
C ARG A 47 -4.24 1.90 3.00
N ALA A 48 -4.33 0.60 2.67
CA ALA A 48 -3.18 -0.26 2.47
C ALA A 48 -2.27 0.21 1.33
N CYS A 49 -2.85 0.62 0.20
CA CYS A 49 -2.12 1.15 -0.94
C CYS A 49 -1.40 2.45 -0.59
N GLU A 50 -2.08 3.40 0.05
CA GLU A 50 -1.50 4.69 0.42
C GLU A 50 -0.43 4.57 1.51
N VAL A 51 -0.71 3.84 2.59
CA VAL A 51 0.28 3.60 3.64
C VAL A 51 1.48 2.85 3.05
N GLY A 52 1.24 1.75 2.32
CA GLY A 52 2.31 0.96 1.69
C GLY A 52 3.16 1.75 0.70
N PHE A 53 2.55 2.62 -0.11
CA PHE A 53 3.26 3.45 -1.08
C PHE A 53 4.03 4.58 -0.42
N TYR A 54 3.39 5.38 0.43
CA TYR A 54 4.01 6.58 0.97
C TYR A 54 5.05 6.28 2.05
N SER A 55 4.86 5.23 2.85
CA SER A 55 5.83 4.86 3.89
C SER A 55 6.78 3.75 3.44
N GLY A 56 6.47 3.00 2.39
CA GLY A 56 7.23 1.81 2.00
C GLY A 56 7.23 0.68 3.04
N THR A 57 6.34 0.72 4.03
CA THR A 57 6.25 -0.29 5.09
C THR A 57 5.84 -1.66 4.49
N ARG A 58 6.44 -2.75 4.96
CA ARG A 58 6.10 -4.12 4.50
C ARG A 58 4.67 -4.47 4.93
N SER A 59 3.97 -5.28 4.14
CA SER A 59 2.55 -5.62 4.37
C SER A 59 2.26 -6.11 5.78
N GLY A 60 3.04 -7.04 6.32
CA GLY A 60 2.83 -7.52 7.70
C GLY A 60 2.91 -6.41 8.76
N ALA A 61 3.82 -5.44 8.60
CA ALA A 61 3.97 -4.34 9.54
C ALA A 61 2.95 -3.22 9.33
N MET A 62 2.52 -2.97 8.09
CA MET A 62 1.51 -1.94 7.81
C MET A 62 0.13 -2.39 8.28
N LEU A 63 -0.20 -3.68 8.15
CA LEU A 63 -1.49 -4.22 8.59
C LEU A 63 -1.63 -4.24 10.13
N GLY A 64 -0.51 -4.36 10.85
CA GLY A 64 -0.46 -4.21 12.31
C GLY A 64 -0.41 -2.76 12.80
N LEU A 65 -0.42 -1.76 11.91
CA LEU A 65 -0.23 -0.36 12.31
C LEU A 65 -1.44 0.17 13.09
N ARG A 66 -1.20 0.79 14.26
CA ARG A 66 -2.26 1.25 15.18
C ARG A 66 -2.39 2.77 15.27
N TRP A 67 -3.57 3.23 15.67
CA TRP A 67 -3.84 4.64 15.95
C TRP A 67 -3.20 5.15 17.24
N LYS A 68 -2.92 4.24 18.19
CA LYS A 68 -2.31 4.54 19.48
C LYS A 68 -1.01 3.74 19.64
N ARG A 69 -0.10 4.26 20.46
CA ARG A 69 1.13 3.58 20.83
C ARG A 69 0.83 2.18 21.37
N ASP A 70 1.54 1.21 20.83
CA ASP A 70 1.45 -0.19 21.22
C ASP A 70 2.82 -0.71 21.64
N ARG A 71 2.83 -1.81 22.39
CA ARG A 71 4.06 -2.42 22.89
C ARG A 71 4.75 -3.24 21.82
N ILE A 72 3.99 -3.93 20.98
CA ILE A 72 4.48 -4.87 19.98
C ILE A 72 4.30 -4.29 18.58
N ASP A 73 3.11 -3.76 18.30
CA ASP A 73 2.75 -3.26 16.98
C ASP A 73 3.26 -1.84 16.72
N GLY A 74 3.38 -1.48 15.45
CA GLY A 74 3.68 -0.11 15.04
C GLY A 74 2.52 0.85 15.33
N TRP A 75 2.79 2.15 15.36
CA TRP A 75 1.75 3.16 15.56
C TRP A 75 2.00 4.48 14.81
N ILE A 76 0.94 5.26 14.64
CA ILE A 76 1.00 6.64 14.13
C ILE A 76 1.16 7.61 15.30
N ASP A 77 2.24 8.39 15.29
CA ASP A 77 2.43 9.54 16.15
C ASP A 77 2.21 10.83 15.37
N PHE A 78 1.04 11.43 15.54
CA PHE A 78 0.69 12.70 14.89
C PHE A 78 1.46 13.89 15.45
N ASN A 79 1.86 13.86 16.73
CA ASN A 79 2.58 14.96 17.35
C ASN A 79 4.02 15.03 16.81
N GLY A 80 4.68 13.87 16.73
CA GLY A 80 6.00 13.74 16.13
C GLY A 80 6.00 13.62 14.60
N VAL A 81 4.82 13.62 13.95
CA VAL A 81 4.64 13.35 12.52
C VAL A 81 5.44 12.11 12.07
N THR A 82 5.38 11.06 12.89
CA THR A 82 6.22 9.88 12.77
C THR A 82 5.38 8.61 12.73
N LEU A 83 5.67 7.73 11.78
CA LEU A 83 5.15 6.38 11.69
C LEU A 83 6.19 5.43 12.28
N PHE A 84 5.84 4.79 13.39
CA PHE A 84 6.63 3.72 13.99
C PHE A 84 6.18 2.38 13.40
N ARG A 85 7.12 1.64 12.81
CA ARG A 85 6.83 0.38 12.10
C ARG A 85 6.75 -0.84 13.02
N ALA A 86 7.15 -0.68 14.27
CA ALA A 86 7.16 -1.71 15.31
C ALA A 86 7.09 -1.03 16.69
N GLY A 87 6.56 -1.75 17.66
CA GLY A 87 6.54 -1.37 19.07
C GLY A 87 7.93 -1.47 19.72
N PRO A 88 8.14 -0.82 20.88
CA PRO A 88 9.40 -0.87 21.61
C PRO A 88 9.75 -2.27 22.15
N GLU A 89 8.75 -3.13 22.36
CA GLU A 89 8.89 -4.51 22.85
C GLU A 89 8.78 -5.54 21.71
N ALA A 90 8.75 -5.08 20.44
CA ALA A 90 8.67 -5.97 19.29
C ALA A 90 9.89 -6.91 19.23
N PRO A 91 9.71 -8.21 18.95
CA PRO A 91 10.83 -9.14 18.84
C PRO A 91 11.84 -8.70 17.78
N PRO A 92 13.15 -8.86 18.03
CA PRO A 92 14.18 -8.46 17.08
C PRO A 92 14.00 -9.23 15.77
N SER A 93 14.04 -8.49 14.66
CA SER A 93 13.90 -9.05 13.32
C SER A 93 15.07 -8.65 12.44
N ARG A 94 15.50 -9.57 11.55
CA ARG A 94 16.42 -9.23 10.45
C ARG A 94 15.79 -8.20 9.48
N LYS A 95 14.46 -8.13 9.43
CA LYS A 95 13.72 -7.15 8.62
C LYS A 95 13.72 -5.81 9.33
N ARG A 96 14.61 -4.90 8.92
CA ARG A 96 14.68 -3.53 9.46
C ARG A 96 13.32 -2.82 9.39
N GLN A 97 12.91 -2.25 10.52
CA GLN A 97 11.65 -1.51 10.71
C GLN A 97 11.89 -0.21 11.48
N PRO A 98 12.81 0.68 11.02
CA PRO A 98 13.00 1.96 11.69
C PRO A 98 11.70 2.79 11.63
N PRO A 99 11.52 3.76 12.54
CA PRO A 99 10.50 4.78 12.33
C PRO A 99 10.79 5.59 11.07
N CYS A 100 9.76 6.17 10.47
CA CYS A 100 9.92 7.16 9.40
C CYS A 100 8.98 8.33 9.61
N ARG A 101 9.33 9.49 9.04
CA ARG A 101 8.41 10.63 8.98
C ARG A 101 7.18 10.26 8.14
N ILE A 102 6.00 10.68 8.60
CA ILE A 102 4.76 10.55 7.81
C ILE A 102 4.90 11.44 6.58
N HIS A 103 4.62 10.89 5.40
CA HIS A 103 4.68 11.64 4.15
C HIS A 103 3.62 12.74 4.11
N ASP A 104 3.94 13.92 3.55
CA ASP A 104 3.05 15.08 3.55
C ASP A 104 1.69 14.82 2.88
N ARG A 105 1.66 13.97 1.85
CA ARG A 105 0.40 13.54 1.20
C ARG A 105 -0.40 12.49 2.00
N LEU A 106 0.27 11.73 2.87
CA LEU A 106 -0.36 10.71 3.70
C LEU A 106 -0.94 11.30 4.99
N LEU A 107 -0.30 12.33 5.55
CA LEU A 107 -0.70 12.94 6.82
C LEU A 107 -2.17 13.42 6.86
N PRO A 108 -2.69 14.22 5.90
CA PRO A 108 -4.10 14.64 5.93
C PRO A 108 -5.07 13.46 5.85
N ARG A 109 -4.73 12.45 5.04
CA ARG A 109 -5.53 11.21 4.88
C ARG A 109 -5.60 10.44 6.21
N LEU A 110 -4.48 10.28 6.91
CA LEU A 110 -4.44 9.65 8.24
C LEU A 110 -5.27 10.41 9.28
N LEU A 111 -5.28 11.75 9.22
CA LEU A 111 -6.10 12.57 10.13
C LEU A 111 -7.60 12.37 9.84
N GLU A 112 -8.00 12.37 8.58
CA GLU A 112 -9.38 12.13 8.14
C GLU A 112 -9.85 10.72 8.54
N TRP A 113 -9.06 9.69 8.23
CA TRP A 113 -9.36 8.31 8.58
C TRP A 113 -9.46 8.12 10.09
N ARG A 114 -8.52 8.67 10.87
CA ARG A 114 -8.61 8.58 12.33
C ARG A 114 -9.88 9.24 12.86
N LYS A 115 -10.25 10.42 12.34
CA LYS A 115 -11.49 11.09 12.74
C LYS A 115 -12.71 10.24 12.44
N ALA A 116 -12.78 9.64 11.24
CA ALA A 116 -13.85 8.75 10.84
C ALA A 116 -13.92 7.51 11.74
N ASP A 117 -12.78 6.85 11.96
CA ASP A 117 -12.69 5.63 12.77
C ASP A 117 -13.09 5.87 14.23
N MET A 118 -12.71 7.00 14.82
CA MET A 118 -13.08 7.36 16.20
C MET A 118 -14.57 7.74 16.34
N ALA A 119 -15.27 8.03 15.24
CA ALA A 119 -16.69 8.34 15.23
C ALA A 119 -17.58 7.09 15.10
N LEU A 120 -16.99 5.92 14.80
CA LEU A 120 -17.73 4.67 14.66
C LEU A 120 -18.13 4.08 16.03
N ASP A 121 -19.41 3.75 16.21
CA ASP A 121 -19.92 2.96 17.35
C ASP A 121 -20.11 1.49 16.94
N LEU A 122 -18.99 0.80 16.70
CA LEU A 122 -19.03 -0.62 16.34
C LEU A 122 -19.24 -1.50 17.58
N ARG A 123 -19.97 -2.59 17.42
CA ARG A 123 -20.27 -3.57 18.46
C ARG A 123 -19.96 -4.98 17.97
N ASP A 124 -19.51 -5.85 18.88
CA ASP A 124 -19.33 -7.27 18.59
C ASP A 124 -20.68 -8.03 18.59
N ALA A 125 -20.63 -9.35 18.38
CA ALA A 125 -21.83 -10.19 18.31
C ALA A 125 -22.64 -10.18 19.63
N GLU A 126 -21.96 -9.91 20.74
CA GLU A 126 -22.52 -9.80 22.09
C GLU A 126 -22.99 -8.37 22.42
N GLY A 127 -22.86 -7.41 21.49
CA GLY A 127 -23.29 -6.03 21.65
C GLY A 127 -22.31 -5.12 22.41
N LYS A 128 -21.13 -5.63 22.76
CA LYS A 128 -20.09 -4.89 23.48
C LYS A 128 -19.33 -3.95 22.52
N PRO A 129 -18.91 -2.75 22.99
CA PRO A 129 -18.12 -1.83 22.16
C PRO A 129 -16.86 -2.48 21.60
N MET A 130 -16.68 -2.34 20.28
CA MET A 130 -15.53 -2.82 19.53
C MET A 130 -14.78 -1.62 18.92
N PRO A 131 -13.85 -0.99 19.68
CA PRO A 131 -13.16 0.20 19.20
C PRO A 131 -12.22 -0.13 18.05
N VAL A 132 -12.18 0.76 17.05
CA VAL A 132 -11.19 0.68 15.97
C VAL A 132 -9.81 0.99 16.52
N THR A 133 -8.89 0.04 16.39
CA THR A 133 -7.52 0.14 16.90
C THR A 133 -6.47 0.28 15.81
N HIS A 134 -6.70 -0.34 14.66
CA HIS A 134 -5.77 -0.42 13.55
C HIS A 134 -6.09 0.63 12.49
N VAL A 135 -5.05 1.12 11.80
CA VAL A 135 -5.19 2.06 10.69
C VAL A 135 -5.85 1.40 9.48
N ILE A 136 -5.49 0.14 9.23
CA ILE A 136 -6.05 -0.67 8.15
C ILE A 136 -6.89 -1.77 8.80
N HIS A 137 -8.19 -1.72 8.59
CA HIS A 137 -9.14 -2.66 9.16
C HIS A 137 -10.28 -2.91 8.17
N GLU A 138 -10.96 -4.05 8.27
CA GLU A 138 -12.27 -4.23 7.67
C GLU A 138 -13.34 -4.08 8.75
N ARG A 139 -14.12 -2.98 8.72
CA ARG A 139 -15.18 -2.65 9.70
C ARG A 139 -14.70 -2.81 11.16
N GLY A 140 -13.56 -2.20 11.48
CA GLY A 140 -12.92 -2.25 12.80
C GLY A 140 -12.11 -3.51 13.11
N VAL A 141 -12.22 -4.55 12.28
CA VAL A 141 -11.49 -5.81 12.46
C VAL A 141 -10.13 -5.73 11.74
N PRO A 142 -9.01 -6.02 12.42
CA PRO A 142 -7.70 -6.00 11.77
C PRO A 142 -7.55 -7.09 10.71
N LEU A 143 -6.78 -6.80 9.66
CA LEU A 143 -6.54 -7.72 8.56
C LEU A 143 -5.25 -8.51 8.77
N GLY A 144 -5.30 -9.84 8.56
CA GLY A 144 -4.11 -10.68 8.52
C GLY A 144 -3.39 -10.69 7.16
N ARG A 145 -4.11 -10.40 6.08
CA ARG A 145 -3.60 -10.45 4.70
C ARG A 145 -4.32 -9.44 3.81
N ILE A 146 -3.61 -8.96 2.78
CA ILE A 146 -4.17 -8.04 1.76
C ILE A 146 -3.93 -8.53 0.32
N ASP A 147 -3.21 -9.64 0.14
CA ASP A 147 -2.74 -10.09 -1.17
C ASP A 147 -3.88 -10.33 -2.17
N GLY A 148 -4.99 -10.94 -1.73
CA GLY A 148 -6.13 -11.20 -2.60
C GLY A 148 -6.85 -9.94 -3.06
N ALA A 149 -7.05 -8.97 -2.16
CA ALA A 149 -7.66 -7.69 -2.51
C ALA A 149 -6.74 -6.87 -3.44
N PHE A 150 -5.43 -6.86 -3.16
CA PHE A 150 -4.44 -6.18 -3.98
C PHE A 150 -4.31 -6.81 -5.37
N GLY A 151 -4.17 -8.13 -5.46
CA GLY A 151 -4.05 -8.85 -6.73
C GLY A 151 -5.27 -8.66 -7.62
N ARG A 152 -6.48 -8.65 -7.03
CA ARG A 152 -7.71 -8.33 -7.75
C ARG A 152 -7.70 -6.88 -8.27
N ALA A 153 -7.26 -5.91 -7.46
CA ALA A 153 -7.16 -4.53 -7.91
C ALA A 153 -6.10 -4.36 -9.02
N ALA A 154 -4.97 -5.05 -8.93
CA ALA A 154 -3.94 -5.05 -9.96
C ALA A 154 -4.48 -5.62 -11.29
N TRP A 155 -5.26 -6.70 -11.23
CA TRP A 155 -5.93 -7.26 -12.41
C TRP A 155 -6.95 -6.30 -13.00
N LEU A 156 -7.80 -5.68 -12.18
CA LEU A 156 -8.76 -4.66 -12.64
C LEU A 156 -8.08 -3.44 -13.26
N ALA A 157 -6.86 -3.13 -12.82
CA ALA A 157 -6.03 -2.06 -13.37
C ALA A 157 -5.25 -2.47 -14.64
N GLY A 158 -5.44 -3.68 -15.17
CA GLY A 158 -4.75 -4.16 -16.38
C GLY A 158 -3.25 -4.38 -16.18
N LEU A 159 -2.80 -4.56 -14.93
CA LEU A 159 -1.38 -4.76 -14.62
C LEU A 159 -0.89 -6.18 -14.90
N ASP A 160 -1.72 -7.01 -15.52
CA ASP A 160 -1.35 -8.30 -16.11
C ASP A 160 -0.67 -8.16 -17.48
N ARG A 161 -0.65 -6.94 -18.05
CA ARG A 161 0.11 -6.61 -19.27
C ARG A 161 1.35 -5.79 -18.97
N ARG A 162 2.42 -6.03 -19.71
CA ARG A 162 3.65 -5.24 -19.65
C ARG A 162 3.53 -4.03 -20.58
N GLU A 163 3.72 -2.82 -20.06
CA GLU A 163 3.68 -1.61 -20.89
C GLU A 163 4.83 -1.55 -21.90
N ILE A 164 5.99 -2.15 -21.58
CA ILE A 164 7.21 -2.01 -22.38
C ILE A 164 7.13 -2.73 -23.73
N ASP A 165 6.49 -3.90 -23.76
CA ASP A 165 6.45 -4.79 -24.93
C ASP A 165 5.05 -5.37 -25.19
N GLY A 166 4.05 -5.04 -24.37
CA GLY A 166 2.66 -5.43 -24.54
C GLY A 166 2.34 -6.88 -24.19
N SER A 167 3.33 -7.66 -23.76
CA SER A 167 3.14 -9.09 -23.45
C SER A 167 2.49 -9.31 -22.08
N TRP A 168 2.08 -10.55 -21.83
CA TRP A 168 1.41 -10.93 -20.59
C TRP A 168 2.43 -11.17 -19.48
N ARG A 169 2.05 -10.86 -18.24
CA ARG A 169 2.82 -11.22 -17.04
C ARG A 169 2.53 -12.62 -16.54
N VAL A 170 1.36 -13.15 -16.90
CA VAL A 170 0.85 -14.45 -16.49
C VAL A 170 0.14 -15.10 -17.67
N GLY A 171 0.26 -16.41 -17.79
CA GLY A 171 -0.38 -17.15 -18.90
C GLY A 171 0.36 -17.00 -20.23
N ASN A 172 1.68 -16.83 -20.20
CA ASN A 172 2.50 -16.91 -21.41
C ASN A 172 2.59 -18.34 -21.94
N GLU A 173 3.02 -18.50 -23.21
CA GLU A 173 3.22 -19.81 -23.84
C GLU A 173 4.26 -20.66 -23.10
N ASP A 174 5.37 -20.03 -22.66
CA ASP A 174 6.33 -20.62 -21.73
C ASP A 174 6.02 -20.15 -20.30
N PRO A 175 5.61 -21.04 -19.38
CA PRO A 175 5.35 -20.70 -17.98
C PRO A 175 6.58 -20.12 -17.24
N ASN A 176 7.80 -20.35 -17.72
CA ASN A 176 9.00 -19.76 -17.13
C ASN A 176 9.11 -18.24 -17.39
N ASP A 177 8.38 -17.72 -18.39
CA ASP A 177 8.31 -16.29 -18.69
C ASP A 177 7.27 -15.55 -17.83
N ASP A 178 6.47 -16.28 -17.04
CA ASP A 178 5.50 -15.69 -16.14
C ASP A 178 6.18 -14.98 -14.96
N LEU A 179 5.97 -13.66 -14.89
CA LEU A 179 6.47 -12.79 -13.83
C LEU A 179 5.52 -12.72 -12.62
N GLY A 180 4.33 -13.29 -12.75
CA GLY A 180 3.28 -13.21 -11.74
C GLY A 180 2.62 -11.82 -11.66
N MET A 181 1.49 -11.80 -10.95
CA MET A 181 0.77 -10.55 -10.67
C MET A 181 1.50 -9.70 -9.63
N PRO A 182 1.42 -8.35 -9.74
CA PRO A 182 1.95 -7.47 -8.72
C PRO A 182 1.44 -7.80 -7.32
N THR A 183 2.35 -7.87 -6.36
CA THR A 183 2.04 -8.07 -4.94
C THR A 183 2.17 -6.74 -4.18
N PRO A 184 1.63 -6.60 -2.95
CA PRO A 184 1.75 -5.36 -2.18
C PRO A 184 3.19 -4.86 -2.00
N HIS A 185 4.19 -5.75 -2.11
CA HIS A 185 5.60 -5.35 -2.02
C HIS A 185 6.01 -4.37 -3.12
N ILE A 186 5.33 -4.38 -4.28
CA ILE A 186 5.62 -3.49 -5.40
C ILE A 186 5.51 -2.01 -5.01
N LEU A 187 4.61 -1.65 -4.10
CA LEU A 187 4.42 -0.26 -3.65
C LEU A 187 5.72 0.32 -3.07
N ARG A 188 6.44 -0.50 -2.29
CA ARG A 188 7.75 -0.16 -1.73
C ARG A 188 8.81 -0.03 -2.83
N HIS A 189 8.83 -0.93 -3.81
CA HIS A 189 9.75 -0.85 -4.95
C HIS A 189 9.52 0.43 -5.75
N THR A 190 8.26 0.72 -6.08
CA THR A 190 7.87 1.93 -6.80
C THR A 190 8.29 3.18 -6.04
N ARG A 191 8.04 3.25 -4.72
CA ARG A 191 8.45 4.40 -3.91
C ARG A 191 9.97 4.59 -3.88
N ALA A 192 10.74 3.52 -3.73
CA ALA A 192 12.21 3.58 -3.75
C ALA A 192 12.71 4.15 -5.09
N THR A 193 12.24 3.60 -6.21
CA THR A 193 12.56 4.07 -7.55
C THR A 193 12.21 5.55 -7.76
N LEU A 194 11.03 5.98 -7.31
CA LEU A 194 10.59 7.37 -7.46
C LEU A 194 11.42 8.35 -6.62
N MET A 195 11.80 7.98 -5.39
CA MET A 195 12.68 8.82 -4.57
C MET A 195 14.06 8.98 -5.21
N LEU A 196 14.64 7.90 -5.75
CA LEU A 196 15.94 7.96 -6.42
C LEU A 196 15.88 8.76 -7.74
N ARG A 197 14.80 8.61 -8.51
CA ARG A 197 14.57 9.42 -9.72
C ARG A 197 14.40 10.91 -9.40
N ALA A 198 13.85 11.23 -8.23
CA ALA A 198 13.78 12.59 -7.71
C ALA A 198 15.11 13.10 -7.13
N GLY A 199 16.19 12.30 -7.18
CA GLY A 199 17.53 12.69 -6.73
C GLY A 199 17.76 12.55 -5.22
N VAL A 200 16.85 11.91 -4.48
CA VAL A 200 17.05 11.64 -3.05
C VAL A 200 18.23 10.69 -2.85
N PRO A 201 19.23 11.04 -2.02
CA PRO A 201 20.41 10.19 -1.81
C PRO A 201 20.04 8.76 -1.35
N PRO A 202 20.71 7.70 -1.86
CA PRO A 202 20.37 6.32 -1.53
C PRO A 202 20.37 5.98 -0.04
N HIS A 203 21.19 6.66 0.76
CA HIS A 203 21.21 6.45 2.21
C HIS A 203 19.93 6.98 2.87
N GLU A 204 19.43 8.14 2.46
CA GLU A 204 18.15 8.68 2.92
C GLU A 204 16.98 7.80 2.49
N VAL A 205 17.00 7.28 1.26
CA VAL A 205 16.00 6.29 0.79
C VAL A 205 16.02 5.04 1.65
N GLY A 206 17.23 4.54 1.97
CA GLY A 206 17.44 3.37 2.81
C GLY A 206 16.87 3.55 4.23
N GLU A 207 17.23 4.65 4.89
CA GLU A 207 16.73 5.00 6.22
C GLU A 207 15.20 5.21 6.21
N TYR A 208 14.69 5.97 5.24
CA TYR A 208 13.27 6.24 5.13
C TYR A 208 12.46 4.95 4.97
N LEU A 209 12.86 4.06 4.05
CA LEU A 209 12.12 2.84 3.75
C LEU A 209 12.50 1.66 4.68
N GLY A 210 13.57 1.73 5.46
CA GLY A 210 14.02 0.60 6.29
C GLY A 210 14.67 -0.52 5.47
N MET A 211 15.60 -0.16 4.59
CA MET A 211 16.50 -1.08 3.88
C MET A 211 17.94 -0.56 3.93
N THR A 212 18.92 -1.43 3.75
CA THR A 212 20.33 -1.01 3.76
C THR A 212 20.66 -0.24 2.49
N VAL A 213 21.62 0.70 2.56
CA VAL A 213 22.09 1.44 1.38
C VAL A 213 22.59 0.50 0.28
N LYS A 214 23.28 -0.59 0.67
CA LYS A 214 23.68 -1.67 -0.23
C LYS A 214 22.49 -2.21 -1.03
N MET A 215 21.39 -2.57 -0.35
CA MET A 215 20.17 -3.05 -1.00
C MET A 215 19.56 -1.99 -1.93
N VAL A 216 19.57 -0.71 -1.54
CA VAL A 216 19.06 0.39 -2.38
C VAL A 216 19.84 0.46 -3.68
N LEU A 217 21.17 0.44 -3.61
CA LEU A 217 22.06 0.52 -4.77
C LEU A 217 21.95 -0.71 -5.66
N GLU A 218 21.96 -1.91 -5.07
CA GLU A 218 21.87 -3.18 -5.82
C GLU A 218 20.55 -3.31 -6.60
N VAL A 219 19.43 -2.95 -5.98
CA VAL A 219 18.10 -3.18 -6.58
C VAL A 219 17.66 -2.01 -7.45
N TYR A 220 17.95 -0.76 -7.05
CA TYR A 220 17.36 0.43 -7.68
C TYR A 220 18.40 1.45 -8.15
N GLY A 221 19.68 1.26 -7.87
CA GLY A 221 20.74 2.25 -8.16
C GLY A 221 20.78 2.68 -9.63
N HIS A 222 20.46 1.76 -10.55
CA HIS A 222 20.39 2.02 -12.00
C HIS A 222 19.32 3.06 -12.40
N THR A 223 18.34 3.35 -11.54
CA THR A 223 17.25 4.30 -11.82
C THR A 223 17.58 5.74 -11.42
N HIS A 224 18.69 5.97 -10.71
CA HIS A 224 19.02 7.26 -10.13
C HIS A 224 19.62 8.18 -11.20
N ALA A 225 18.76 8.98 -11.85
CA ALA A 225 19.08 9.85 -12.98
C ALA A 225 20.26 10.81 -12.73
N GLU A 226 20.43 11.26 -11.49
CA GLU A 226 21.48 12.22 -11.13
C GLU A 226 22.90 11.61 -11.05
N TYR A 227 23.06 10.28 -11.02
CA TYR A 227 24.41 9.70 -11.04
C TYR A 227 25.07 9.84 -12.40
N GLN A 228 24.31 9.60 -13.48
CA GLN A 228 24.82 9.73 -14.85
C GLN A 228 25.15 11.17 -15.19
N LYS A 229 24.30 12.13 -14.79
CA LYS A 229 24.55 13.57 -15.01
C LYS A 229 25.82 14.05 -14.31
N ARG A 230 26.00 13.71 -13.02
CA ARG A 230 27.19 14.10 -12.26
C ARG A 230 28.45 13.40 -12.77
N ALA A 231 28.37 12.11 -13.11
CA ALA A 231 29.49 11.38 -13.69
C ALA A 231 29.92 11.94 -15.05
N ALA A 232 28.96 12.37 -15.88
CA ALA A 232 29.26 13.00 -17.17
C ALA A 232 29.84 14.42 -17.04
N ALA A 233 29.61 15.10 -15.92
CA ALA A 233 30.07 16.47 -15.66
C ALA A 233 31.40 16.54 -14.87
N ALA A 234 31.96 15.40 -14.46
CA ALA A 234 33.22 15.29 -13.74
C ALA A 234 34.40 15.11 -14.70
#